data_AF-A0A7H0GUP4-F1
#
_entry.id   AF-A0A7H0GUP4-F1
#
_cell.length_a   1.000
_cell.length_b   1.000
_cell.length_c   1.000
_cell.angle_alpha   90.00
_cell.angle_beta   90.00
_cell.angle_gamma   90.00
#
_symmetry.space_group_name_H-M   'P 1'
#
loop_
_entity.id
_entity.type
_entity.pdbx_description
1 polymer ?
#
loop_
_entity_poly.entity_id
_entity_poly.type
_entity_poly.pdbx_seq_one_letter_code
_entity_poly.pdbx_strand_id
1 'polypeptide(L)'
;MPRPFTRQLIALMLSSAAYAGVAYATPRANFGQLLGLIAVAFAAYFWLVRSQLPLRAALVAGLLFRLLWLPATPALSDDYHRFRWDGLLVAGGKILICTAPPTCWRPCSHRQRAVAATTHRSVS
;
A
#
# COMPACT_ATOMS: atom_id res chain seq x y z
N MET A 1 -4.29 -14.39 -39.40
CA MET A 1 -5.29 -13.33 -39.57
C MET A 1 -4.92 -12.17 -38.66
N PRO A 2 -4.70 -10.94 -39.19
CA PRO A 2 -4.48 -9.78 -38.33
C PRO A 2 -5.75 -9.53 -37.52
N ARG A 3 -5.66 -9.65 -36.19
CA ARG A 3 -6.78 -9.38 -35.28
C ARG A 3 -7.10 -7.88 -35.33
N PRO A 4 -8.38 -7.46 -35.28
CA PRO A 4 -8.74 -6.05 -35.37
C PRO A 4 -8.21 -5.28 -34.15
N PHE A 5 -7.05 -4.64 -34.33
CA PHE A 5 -6.29 -3.92 -33.31
C PHE A 5 -7.09 -2.77 -32.68
N THR A 6 -8.02 -2.17 -33.42
CA THR A 6 -8.82 -1.02 -32.97
C THR A 6 -9.63 -1.32 -31.71
N ARG A 7 -10.26 -2.51 -31.62
CA ARG A 7 -11.05 -2.88 -30.42
C ARG A 7 -10.17 -3.03 -29.19
N GLN A 8 -8.95 -3.54 -29.37
CA GLN A 8 -7.96 -3.71 -28.31
C GLN A 8 -7.44 -2.34 -27.84
N LEU A 9 -7.16 -1.44 -28.78
CA LEU A 9 -6.73 -0.08 -28.47
C LEU A 9 -7.79 0.71 -27.71
N ILE A 10 -9.07 0.62 -28.11
CA ILE A 10 -10.17 1.28 -27.40
C ILE A 10 -10.29 0.74 -25.97
N ALA A 11 -10.21 -0.58 -25.78
CA ALA A 11 -10.26 -1.19 -24.45
C ALA A 11 -9.06 -0.79 -23.57
N LEU A 12 -7.86 -0.66 -24.15
CA LEU A 12 -6.67 -0.17 -23.46
C LEU A 12 -6.78 1.32 -23.08
N MET A 13 -7.28 2.15 -23.99
CA MET A 13 -7.52 3.57 -23.71
C MET A 13 -8.59 3.74 -22.62
N LEU A 14 -9.68 2.99 -22.70
CA LEU A 14 -10.75 3.01 -21.70
C LEU A 14 -10.26 2.59 -20.30
N SER A 15 -9.48 1.49 -20.23
CA SER A 15 -8.89 1.05 -18.96
C SER A 15 -7.86 2.04 -18.43
N SER A 16 -7.05 2.67 -19.29
CA SER A 16 -6.11 3.72 -18.89
C SER A 16 -6.81 4.94 -18.30
N ALA A 17 -7.92 5.37 -18.91
CA ALA A 17 -8.72 6.50 -18.43
C ALA A 17 -9.40 6.15 -17.08
N ALA A 18 -9.92 4.94 -16.93
CA ALA A 18 -10.48 4.47 -15.67
C ALA A 18 -9.42 4.46 -14.55
N TYR A 19 -8.21 3.97 -14.83
CA TYR A 19 -7.12 3.99 -13.86
C TYR A 19 -6.67 5.41 -13.49
N ALA A 20 -6.58 6.32 -14.46
CA ALA A 20 -6.29 7.73 -14.18
C ALA A 20 -7.41 8.37 -13.33
N GLY A 21 -8.67 8.06 -13.61
CA GLY A 21 -9.82 8.52 -12.81
C GLY A 21 -9.76 8.04 -11.35
N VAL A 22 -9.38 6.78 -11.14
CA VAL A 22 -9.19 6.22 -9.79
C VAL A 22 -8.02 6.89 -9.08
N ALA A 23 -6.91 7.11 -9.78
CA ALA A 23 -5.69 7.65 -9.19
C ALA A 23 -5.77 9.15 -8.83
N TYR A 24 -6.39 9.97 -9.69
CA TYR A 24 -6.32 11.44 -9.57
C TYR A 24 -7.65 12.10 -9.23
N ALA A 25 -8.78 11.50 -9.62
CA ALA A 25 -10.08 12.16 -9.56
C ALA A 25 -11.04 11.59 -8.51
N THR A 26 -10.61 10.58 -7.74
CA THR A 26 -11.48 9.89 -6.77
C THR A 26 -11.04 10.18 -5.34
N PRO A 27 -11.73 11.09 -4.62
CA PRO A 27 -11.57 11.26 -3.18
C PRO A 27 -11.97 9.97 -2.45
N ARG A 28 -11.23 9.60 -1.38
CA ARG A 28 -11.50 8.40 -0.56
C ARG A 28 -12.96 8.27 -0.12
N ALA A 29 -13.63 9.38 0.15
CA ALA A 29 -15.00 9.41 0.63
C ALA A 29 -16.04 9.02 -0.44
N ASN A 30 -15.71 9.14 -1.73
CA ASN A 30 -16.64 8.88 -2.83
C ASN A 30 -16.59 7.42 -3.28
N PHE A 31 -17.10 6.53 -2.41
CA PHE A 31 -17.15 5.09 -2.69
C PHE A 31 -17.93 4.74 -3.97
N GLY A 32 -19.02 5.46 -4.26
CA GLY A 32 -19.82 5.22 -5.47
C GLY A 32 -19.03 5.46 -6.76
N GLN A 33 -18.25 6.54 -6.82
CA GLN A 33 -17.38 6.85 -7.96
C GLN A 33 -16.28 5.80 -8.11
N LEU A 34 -15.66 5.37 -7.00
CA LEU A 34 -14.67 4.32 -7.00
C LEU A 34 -15.23 3.00 -7.56
N LEU A 35 -16.41 2.59 -7.08
CA LEU A 35 -17.06 1.36 -7.52
C LEU A 35 -17.40 1.41 -9.02
N GLY A 36 -17.92 2.55 -9.49
CA GLY A 36 -18.21 2.76 -10.91
C GLY A 36 -16.97 2.66 -11.79
N LEU A 37 -15.87 3.32 -11.40
CA LEU A 37 -14.62 3.27 -12.14
C LEU A 37 -13.98 1.88 -12.15
N ILE A 38 -14.03 1.16 -11.02
CA ILE A 38 -13.58 -0.23 -10.94
C ILE A 38 -14.43 -1.13 -11.84
N ALA A 39 -15.75 -0.95 -11.86
CA ALA A 39 -16.65 -1.71 -12.73
C ALA A 39 -16.34 -1.46 -14.21
N VAL A 40 -16.09 -0.21 -14.61
CA VAL A 40 -15.68 0.14 -15.99
C VAL A 40 -14.33 -0.49 -16.34
N ALA A 41 -13.35 -0.43 -15.44
CA ALA A 41 -12.05 -1.06 -15.65
C ALA A 41 -12.18 -2.59 -15.79
N PHE A 42 -13.04 -3.22 -14.99
CA PHE A 42 -13.31 -4.66 -15.05
C PHE A 42 -14.01 -5.06 -16.37
N ALA A 43 -15.00 -4.28 -16.81
CA ALA A 43 -15.66 -4.50 -18.10
C ALA A 43 -14.68 -4.36 -19.28
N ALA A 44 -13.81 -3.34 -19.24
CA ALA A 44 -12.75 -3.15 -20.24
C ALA A 44 -11.78 -4.34 -20.27
N TYR A 45 -11.35 -4.82 -19.10
CA TYR A 45 -10.50 -6.00 -18.97
C TYR A 45 -11.18 -7.27 -19.52
N PHE A 46 -12.45 -7.47 -19.22
CA PHE A 46 -13.21 -8.62 -19.72
C PHE A 46 -13.31 -8.63 -21.25
N TRP A 47 -13.54 -7.46 -21.85
CA TRP A 47 -13.48 -7.31 -23.31
C TRP A 47 -12.08 -7.65 -23.85
N LEU A 48 -11.04 -7.14 -23.18
CA LEU A 48 -9.65 -7.36 -23.55
C LEU A 48 -9.28 -8.85 -23.60
N VAL A 49 -9.71 -9.63 -22.61
CA VAL A 49 -9.52 -11.09 -22.56
C VAL A 49 -10.24 -11.80 -23.71
N ARG A 50 -11.49 -11.41 -24.02
CA ARG A 50 -12.22 -11.96 -25.17
C ARG A 50 -11.56 -11.67 -26.51
N SER A 51 -10.85 -10.54 -26.62
CA SER A 51 -10.18 -10.12 -27.85
C SER A 51 -8.84 -10.83 -28.13
N GLN A 52 -8.40 -11.74 -27.26
CA GLN A 52 -7.22 -12.60 -27.44
C GLN A 52 -5.94 -11.78 -27.76
N LEU A 53 -5.58 -10.87 -26.84
CA LEU A 53 -4.36 -10.08 -26.97
C LEU A 53 -3.10 -10.94 -26.91
N PRO A 54 -2.10 -10.64 -27.76
CA PRO A 54 -0.80 -11.31 -27.66
C PRO A 54 -0.13 -10.97 -26.32
N LEU A 55 0.49 -11.97 -25.69
CA LEU A 55 1.14 -11.86 -24.38
C LEU A 55 2.12 -10.68 -24.31
N ARG A 56 2.92 -10.46 -25.37
CA ARG A 56 3.88 -9.34 -25.45
C ARG A 56 3.20 -7.98 -25.27
N ALA A 57 2.06 -7.76 -25.93
CA ALA A 57 1.31 -6.51 -25.81
C ALA A 57 0.65 -6.37 -24.43
N ALA A 58 0.16 -7.47 -23.85
CA ALA A 58 -0.38 -7.46 -22.50
C ALA A 58 0.70 -7.12 -21.46
N LEU A 59 1.93 -7.62 -21.62
CA LEU A 59 3.06 -7.31 -20.74
C LEU A 59 3.45 -5.83 -20.83
N VAL A 60 3.56 -5.27 -22.04
CA VAL A 60 3.86 -3.84 -22.23
C VAL A 60 2.75 -2.98 -21.64
N ALA A 61 1.48 -3.31 -21.88
CA ALA A 61 0.35 -2.58 -21.31
C ALA A 61 0.34 -2.63 -19.78
N GLY A 62 0.58 -3.81 -19.19
CA GLY A 62 0.69 -3.97 -17.74
C GLY A 62 1.83 -3.16 -17.13
N LEU A 63 2.98 -3.10 -17.82
CA LEU A 63 4.10 -2.25 -17.41
C LEU A 63 3.71 -0.77 -17.46
N LEU A 64 3.10 -0.29 -18.54
CA LEU A 64 2.64 1.09 -18.66
C LEU A 64 1.63 1.46 -17.57
N PHE A 65 0.68 0.57 -17.26
CA PHE A 65 -0.24 0.77 -16.14
C PHE A 65 0.50 0.84 -14.81
N ARG A 66 1.56 0.05 -14.61
CA ARG A 66 2.39 0.14 -13.41
C ARG A 66 3.08 1.51 -13.30
N LEU A 67 3.60 2.03 -14.41
CA LEU A 67 4.24 3.34 -14.44
C LEU A 67 3.24 4.48 -14.20
N LEU A 68 2.01 4.36 -14.68
CA LEU A 68 0.93 5.33 -14.45
C LEU A 68 0.69 5.58 -12.95
N TRP A 69 0.88 4.55 -12.12
CA TRP A 69 0.64 4.60 -10.68
C TRP A 69 1.82 5.14 -9.86
N LEU A 70 3.02 5.29 -10.44
CA LEU A 70 4.19 5.80 -9.70
C LEU A 70 4.02 7.19 -9.08
N PRO A 71 3.48 8.20 -9.80
CA PRO A 71 3.27 9.52 -9.23
C PRO A 71 1.95 9.65 -8.45
N ALA A 72 1.09 8.63 -8.49
CA ALA A 72 -0.19 8.66 -7.81
C ALA A 72 -0.01 8.51 -6.30
N THR A 73 -0.49 9.48 -5.52
CA THR A 73 -0.55 9.35 -4.06
C THR A 73 -1.57 8.27 -3.69
N PRO A 74 -1.24 7.33 -2.78
CA PRO A 74 -2.17 6.26 -2.40
C PRO A 74 -3.30 6.81 -1.53
N ALA A 75 -4.28 7.46 -2.14
CA ALA A 75 -5.41 8.12 -1.46
C ALA A 75 -6.36 7.13 -0.76
N LEU A 76 -6.23 5.83 -1.03
CA LEU A 76 -7.09 4.78 -0.48
C LEU A 76 -6.50 4.09 0.78
N SER A 77 -5.20 4.23 1.03
CA SER A 77 -4.55 3.60 2.19
C SER A 77 -4.60 4.56 3.38
N ASP A 78 -5.37 4.21 4.40
CA ASP A 78 -5.42 4.97 5.67
C ASP A 78 -4.05 4.95 6.38
N ASP A 79 -3.30 3.86 6.21
CA ASP A 79 -1.98 3.66 6.80
C ASP A 79 -0.88 4.53 6.15
N TYR A 80 -1.14 5.21 5.04
CA TYR A 80 -0.16 6.09 4.40
C TYR A 80 0.29 7.24 5.31
N HIS A 81 -0.67 7.90 5.98
CA HIS A 81 -0.36 8.98 6.92
C HIS A 81 0.45 8.47 8.11
N ARG A 82 0.16 7.25 8.55
CA ARG A 82 0.89 6.57 9.61
C ARG A 82 2.33 6.26 9.20
N PHE A 83 2.58 5.73 8.01
CA PHE A 83 3.96 5.47 7.55
C PHE A 83 4.80 6.74 7.42
N ARG A 84 4.18 7.83 6.97
CA ARG A 84 4.86 9.14 6.90
C ARG A 84 5.21 9.68 8.28
N TRP A 85 4.31 9.51 9.25
CA TRP A 85 4.52 9.91 10.63
C TRP A 85 5.58 9.03 11.33
N ASP A 86 5.50 7.72 11.18
CA ASP A 86 6.48 6.76 11.71
C ASP A 86 7.89 7.04 11.13
N GLY A 87 7.99 7.44 9.85
CA GLY A 87 9.25 7.88 9.24
C GLY A 87 9.84 9.15 9.87
N LEU A 88 9.01 10.15 10.17
CA LEU A 88 9.44 11.39 10.86
C LEU A 88 9.91 11.11 12.29
N LEU A 89 9.24 10.20 12.98
CA LEU A 89 9.58 9.76 14.34
C LEU A 89 10.92 9.02 14.40
N VAL A 90 11.15 8.10 13.46
CA VAL A 90 12.43 7.39 13.32
C VAL A 90 13.56 8.36 12.97
N ALA A 91 13.33 9.30 12.05
CA ALA A 91 14.31 10.34 11.73
C ALA A 91 14.63 11.26 12.92
N GLY A 92 13.65 11.49 13.81
CA GLY A 92 13.82 12.21 15.07
C GLY A 92 14.33 11.37 16.25
N GLY A 93 14.68 10.09 16.03
CA GLY A 93 15.19 9.19 17.07
C GLY A 93 14.18 8.76 18.14
N LYS A 94 12.87 8.95 17.91
CA LYS A 94 11.80 8.59 18.86
C LYS A 94 11.02 7.38 18.36
N ILE A 95 11.21 6.23 18.99
CA ILE A 95 10.33 5.07 18.78
C ILE A 95 9.13 5.21 19.74
N LEU A 96 7.92 5.38 19.20
CA LEU A 96 6.70 5.67 19.99
C LEU A 96 6.35 4.56 21.01
N ILE A 97 6.78 3.35 20.70
CA ILE A 97 6.55 2.14 21.51
C ILE A 97 7.35 2.13 22.83
N CYS A 98 8.41 2.94 22.95
CA CYS A 98 9.24 3.03 24.16
C CYS A 98 9.02 4.31 24.98
N THR A 99 8.24 5.27 24.50
CA THR A 99 7.92 6.53 25.18
C THR A 99 6.52 6.56 25.81
N ALA A 100 5.84 5.41 25.88
CA ALA A 100 4.56 5.29 26.56
C ALA A 100 4.74 5.38 28.09
N PRO A 101 3.81 6.02 28.84
CA PRO A 101 3.86 6.08 30.29
C PRO A 101 3.91 4.65 30.90
N PRO A 102 4.59 4.47 32.04
CA PRO A 102 4.97 3.16 32.59
C PRO A 102 3.81 2.25 33.03
N THR A 103 2.55 2.61 32.81
CA THR A 103 1.39 1.82 33.26
C THR A 103 1.01 0.68 32.32
N CYS A 104 1.53 0.62 31.10
CA CYS A 104 1.23 -0.46 30.15
C CYS A 104 2.48 -0.98 29.44
N TRP A 105 3.37 -1.66 30.16
CA TRP A 105 4.31 -2.62 29.57
C TRP A 105 4.57 -3.76 30.55
N ARG A 106 4.14 -4.98 30.19
CA ARG A 106 4.58 -6.20 30.88
C ARG A 106 6.11 -6.28 30.79
N PRO A 107 6.84 -6.60 31.88
CA PRO A 107 8.29 -6.69 31.82
C PRO A 107 8.69 -7.85 30.90
N CYS A 108 9.52 -7.58 29.89
CA CYS A 108 10.25 -8.62 29.17
C CYS A 108 11.13 -9.36 30.18
N SER A 109 10.71 -10.56 30.54
CA SER A 109 11.47 -11.50 31.35
C SER A 109 12.75 -11.88 30.60
N HIS A 110 13.91 -11.60 31.18
CA HIS A 110 15.01 -12.53 31.40
C HIS A 110 16.26 -11.74 31.83
N ARG A 111 16.85 -12.13 32.98
CA ARG A 111 18.17 -11.70 33.51
C ARG A 111 18.16 -10.58 34.57
N GLN A 112 17.62 -10.88 35.75
CA GLN A 112 18.08 -10.28 37.02
C GLN A 112 18.00 -11.30 38.18
N ARG A 113 18.82 -12.36 38.13
CA ARG A 113 19.14 -13.19 39.30
C ARG A 113 20.65 -13.31 39.38
N ALA A 114 21.32 -12.43 40.13
CA ALA A 114 22.72 -12.65 40.55
C ALA A 114 23.31 -11.66 41.58
N VAL A 115 22.67 -10.55 41.96
CA VAL A 115 23.39 -9.51 42.74
C VAL A 115 22.92 -9.33 44.20
N ALA A 116 21.95 -10.10 44.69
CA ALA A 116 21.37 -9.88 46.02
C ALA A 116 21.87 -10.82 47.13
N ALA A 117 22.92 -11.62 46.92
CA ALA A 117 23.30 -12.68 47.86
C ALA A 117 24.62 -12.47 48.65
N THR A 118 25.33 -11.35 48.50
CA THR A 118 26.72 -11.25 49.04
C THR A 118 26.98 -10.12 50.03
N THR A 119 26.00 -9.29 50.41
CA THR A 119 26.31 -8.14 51.30
C THR A 119 25.33 -8.01 52.45
N HIS A 120 25.34 -8.96 53.40
CA HIS A 120 25.04 -8.65 54.80
C HIS A 120 25.61 -9.70 55.77
N ARG A 121 26.89 -10.07 55.57
CA ARG A 121 27.70 -10.82 56.55
C ARG A 121 28.95 -10.02 56.91
N SER A 122 28.75 -8.88 57.58
CA SER A 122 29.75 -8.06 58.28
C SER A 122 28.98 -6.84 58.80
N VAL A 123 28.74 -6.62 60.08
CA VAL A 123 29.65 -6.17 61.16
C VAL A 123 28.73 -6.14 62.40
N SER A 124 29.01 -6.98 63.40
CA SER A 124 29.41 -6.57 64.77
C SER A 124 28.33 -5.83 65.55
#